data_AF-A0A1F7CKI7-F1
#
_entry.id   AF-A0A1F7CKI7-F1
#
_cell.length_a   1.000
_cell.length_b   1.000
_cell.length_c   1.000
_cell.angle_alpha   90.00
_cell.angle_beta   90.00
_cell.angle_gamma   90.00
#
_symmetry.space_group_name_H-M   'P 1'
#
loop_
_entity.id
_entity.type
_entity.pdbx_description
1 polymer ?
#
loop_
_entity_poly.entity_id
_entity_poly.type
_entity_poly.pdbx_seq_one_letter_code
_entity_poly.pdbx_strand_id
1 'polypeptide(L)'
;MDVLSYLFWPNPEGVSYSDLHPRIALIFCGMLLLSSLVLRVMRARSHFGSFRRLAHSWARAALWFGSVGLLLVVARAEDIQYIAMRFWWIVFGGSFALYVFVQCRCARLLWYEVIPFVPSQDLREKYLPRRKRSH
;
A
#
# COMPACT_ATOMS: atom_id res chain seq x y z
N MET A 1 30.65 11.04 -13.67
CA MET A 1 29.98 9.89 -14.32
C MET A 1 30.13 8.60 -13.51
N ASP A 2 30.67 8.72 -12.30
CA ASP A 2 31.05 7.58 -11.45
C ASP A 2 29.85 6.99 -10.70
N VAL A 3 28.85 7.80 -10.33
CA VAL A 3 27.63 7.32 -9.66
C VAL A 3 26.80 6.40 -10.57
N LEU A 4 26.67 6.75 -11.85
CA LEU A 4 26.00 5.91 -12.85
C LEU A 4 26.80 4.63 -13.08
N SER A 5 28.12 4.74 -13.26
CA SER A 5 28.98 3.56 -13.44
C SER A 5 28.92 2.61 -12.23
N TYR A 6 28.88 3.13 -11.01
CA TYR A 6 28.72 2.35 -9.77
C TYR A 6 27.34 1.69 -9.60
N LEU A 7 26.31 2.27 -10.22
CA LEU A 7 24.95 1.71 -10.22
C LEU A 7 24.81 0.53 -11.20
N PHE A 8 25.53 0.59 -12.32
CA PHE A 8 25.49 -0.41 -13.39
C PHE A 8 26.63 -1.43 -13.34
N TRP A 9 27.70 -1.19 -12.56
CA TRP A 9 28.90 -2.03 -12.48
C TRP A 9 29.59 -1.85 -11.11
N PRO A 10 30.21 -2.86 -10.46
CA PRO A 10 30.18 -4.31 -10.66
C PRO A 10 29.10 -5.00 -9.81
N ASN A 11 28.66 -6.18 -10.24
CA ASN A 11 27.66 -6.98 -9.53
C ASN A 11 28.27 -7.48 -8.19
N PRO A 12 27.73 -7.10 -7.03
CA PRO A 12 28.25 -7.59 -5.75
C PRO A 12 28.04 -9.10 -5.63
N GLU A 13 29.00 -9.85 -5.10
CA GLU A 13 28.92 -11.32 -4.94
C GLU A 13 27.64 -11.74 -4.21
N GLY A 14 27.08 -12.91 -4.54
CA GLY A 14 25.93 -13.49 -3.85
C GLY A 14 26.04 -13.39 -2.33
N VAL A 15 25.00 -12.86 -1.69
CA VAL A 15 24.98 -12.68 -0.22
C VAL A 15 24.34 -13.90 0.40
N SER A 16 25.01 -14.53 1.37
CA SER A 16 24.45 -15.67 2.07
C SER A 16 23.27 -15.25 2.95
N TYR A 17 22.28 -16.13 3.11
CA TYR A 17 21.16 -15.94 4.04
C TYR A 17 21.61 -15.77 5.51
N SER A 18 22.87 -16.08 5.81
CA SER A 18 23.48 -15.84 7.12
C SER A 18 23.67 -14.36 7.44
N ASP A 19 23.74 -13.50 6.44
CA ASP A 19 24.08 -12.10 6.61
C ASP A 19 22.89 -11.26 7.10
N LEU A 20 23.21 -10.20 7.85
CA LEU A 20 22.21 -9.34 8.49
C LEU A 20 21.32 -8.61 7.45
N HIS A 21 21.90 -8.16 6.34
CA HIS A 21 21.20 -7.38 5.31
C HIS A 21 20.03 -8.13 4.65
N PRO A 22 20.22 -9.33 4.05
CA PRO A 22 19.12 -10.07 3.43
C PRO A 22 18.09 -10.52 4.48
N ARG A 23 18.51 -10.85 5.71
CA ARG A 23 17.59 -11.20 6.80
C ARG A 23 16.63 -10.07 7.14
N ILE A 24 17.12 -8.85 7.30
CA ILE A 24 16.28 -7.68 7.59
C ILE A 24 15.30 -7.45 6.44
N ALA A 25 15.76 -7.52 5.19
CA ALA A 25 14.90 -7.35 4.02
C ALA A 25 13.80 -8.42 3.94
N LEU A 26 14.12 -9.67 4.29
CA LEU A 26 13.18 -10.79 4.30
C LEU A 26 12.14 -10.64 5.41
N ILE A 27 12.55 -10.25 6.62
CA ILE A 27 11.62 -9.93 7.72
C ILE A 27 10.70 -8.77 7.33
N PHE A 28 11.24 -7.71 6.73
CA PHE A 28 10.46 -6.57 6.28
C PHE A 28 9.41 -6.96 5.22
N CYS A 29 9.81 -7.77 4.23
CA CYS A 29 8.87 -8.28 3.22
C CYS A 29 7.81 -9.21 3.83
N GLY A 30 8.20 -10.06 4.78
CA GLY A 30 7.28 -10.92 5.54
C GLY A 30 6.25 -10.11 6.33
N MET A 31 6.68 -9.02 6.99
CA MET A 31 5.79 -8.10 7.69
C MET A 31 4.82 -7.40 6.74
N LEU A 32 5.26 -7.01 5.54
CA LEU A 32 4.37 -6.45 4.52
C LEU A 32 3.28 -7.46 4.10
N LEU A 33 3.64 -8.72 3.88
CA LEU A 33 2.66 -9.77 3.55
C LEU A 33 1.67 -10.03 4.69
N LEU A 34 2.15 -10.08 5.94
CA LEU A 34 1.30 -10.21 7.12
C LEU A 34 0.35 -9.02 7.26
N SER A 35 0.85 -7.80 7.06
CA SER A 35 0.05 -6.58 7.13
C SER A 35 -1.09 -6.59 6.11
N SER A 36 -0.88 -7.16 4.92
CA SER A 36 -1.95 -7.36 3.93
C SER A 36 -3.07 -8.25 4.46
N LEU A 37 -2.73 -9.36 5.11
CA LEU A 37 -3.72 -10.28 5.68
C LEU A 37 -4.49 -9.60 6.82
N VAL A 38 -3.78 -8.92 7.71
CA VAL A 38 -4.38 -8.17 8.81
C VAL A 38 -5.35 -7.11 8.27
N LEU A 39 -4.95 -6.34 7.26
CA LEU A 39 -5.81 -5.32 6.64
C LEU A 39 -7.03 -5.92 5.95
N ARG A 40 -6.90 -7.11 5.31
CA ARG A 40 -8.04 -7.84 4.73
C ARG A 40 -9.03 -8.28 5.80
N VAL A 41 -8.56 -8.81 6.93
CA VAL A 41 -9.40 -9.23 8.05
C VAL A 41 -10.06 -8.01 8.72
N MET A 42 -9.30 -6.93 8.96
CA MET A 42 -9.83 -5.69 9.52
C MET A 42 -10.89 -5.05 8.61
N ARG A 43 -10.72 -5.12 7.29
CA ARG A 43 -11.73 -4.66 6.32
C ARG A 43 -13.04 -5.43 6.43
N ALA A 44 -12.97 -6.75 6.66
CA ALA A 44 -14.16 -7.58 6.80
C ALA A 44 -14.96 -7.24 8.07
N ARG A 45 -14.28 -6.79 9.13
CA ARG A 45 -14.89 -6.42 10.41
C ARG A 45 -15.32 -4.95 10.53
N SER A 46 -14.99 -4.10 9.55
CA SER A 46 -15.20 -2.65 9.67
C SER A 46 -16.50 -2.17 9.01
N HIS A 47 -17.30 -1.42 9.77
CA HIS A 47 -18.55 -0.77 9.30
C HIS A 47 -18.34 0.61 8.65
N PHE A 48 -17.18 1.24 8.84
CA PHE A 48 -16.88 2.57 8.28
C PHE A 48 -16.47 2.50 6.80
N GLY A 49 -17.25 3.16 5.92
CA GLY A 49 -17.02 3.16 4.47
C GLY A 49 -15.64 3.70 4.05
N SER A 50 -15.17 4.78 4.70
CA SER A 50 -13.87 5.39 4.39
C SER A 50 -12.68 4.47 4.72
N PHE A 51 -12.74 3.77 5.86
CA PHE A 51 -11.72 2.78 6.24
C PHE A 51 -11.73 1.58 5.29
N ARG A 52 -12.90 1.15 4.83
CA ARG A 52 -13.06 0.01 3.93
C ARG A 52 -12.44 0.25 2.54
N ARG A 53 -12.45 1.50 2.06
CA ARG A 53 -11.79 1.92 0.81
C ARG A 53 -10.27 1.98 0.97
N LEU A 54 -9.77 2.60 2.06
CA LEU A 54 -8.34 2.63 2.35
C LEU A 54 -7.75 1.22 2.53
N ALA A 55 -8.38 0.38 3.33
CA ALA A 55 -7.89 -0.97 3.59
C ALA A 55 -7.78 -1.82 2.30
N HIS A 56 -8.59 -1.53 1.27
CA HIS A 56 -8.50 -2.24 -0.01
C HIS A 56 -7.23 -1.88 -0.80
N SER A 57 -6.91 -0.59 -0.93
CA SER A 57 -5.70 -0.15 -1.65
C SER A 57 -4.45 -0.61 -0.90
N TRP A 58 -4.42 -0.45 0.42
CA TRP A 58 -3.30 -0.84 1.26
C TRP A 58 -3.03 -2.35 1.24
N ALA A 59 -4.06 -3.19 1.33
CA ALA A 59 -3.87 -4.64 1.26
C ALA A 59 -3.33 -5.10 -0.11
N ARG A 60 -3.79 -4.50 -1.22
CA ARG A 60 -3.32 -4.87 -2.56
C ARG A 60 -1.89 -4.41 -2.80
N ALA A 61 -1.53 -3.21 -2.34
CA ALA A 61 -0.17 -2.70 -2.45
C ALA A 61 0.81 -3.45 -1.55
N ALA A 62 0.43 -3.76 -0.30
CA ALA A 62 1.29 -4.53 0.60
C ALA A 62 1.60 -5.94 0.07
N LEU A 63 0.66 -6.56 -0.65
CA LEU A 63 0.95 -7.81 -1.39
C LEU A 63 1.92 -7.59 -2.53
N TRP A 64 1.70 -6.57 -3.37
CA TRP A 64 2.60 -6.28 -4.49
C TRP A 64 4.03 -5.98 -4.02
N PHE A 65 4.18 -5.06 -3.06
CA PHE A 65 5.48 -4.71 -2.51
C PHE A 65 6.11 -5.90 -1.75
N GLY A 66 5.32 -6.66 -0.99
CA GLY A 66 5.81 -7.87 -0.33
C GLY A 66 6.30 -8.93 -1.32
N SER A 67 5.54 -9.22 -2.38
CA SER A 67 5.90 -10.21 -3.40
C SER A 67 7.10 -9.78 -4.23
N VAL A 68 7.13 -8.53 -4.69
CA VAL A 68 8.26 -7.98 -5.48
C VAL A 68 9.52 -7.90 -4.62
N GLY A 69 9.39 -7.45 -3.37
CA GLY A 69 10.51 -7.41 -2.43
C GLY A 69 11.06 -8.79 -2.13
N LEU A 70 10.19 -9.79 -1.93
CA LEU A 70 10.62 -11.17 -1.71
C LEU A 70 11.35 -11.73 -2.93
N LEU A 71 10.85 -11.46 -4.14
CA LEU A 71 11.51 -11.85 -5.38
C LEU A 71 12.89 -11.22 -5.50
N LEU A 72 13.03 -9.92 -5.18
CA LEU A 72 14.32 -9.23 -5.19
C LEU A 72 15.31 -9.79 -4.15
N VAL A 73 14.84 -10.19 -2.96
CA VAL A 73 15.68 -10.82 -1.94
C VAL A 73 16.15 -12.20 -2.41
N VAL A 74 15.25 -13.04 -2.92
CA VAL A 74 15.59 -14.38 -3.42
C VAL A 74 16.54 -14.29 -4.61
N ALA A 75 16.25 -13.42 -5.58
CA ALA A 75 17.14 -13.21 -6.71
C ALA A 75 18.53 -12.70 -6.29
N ARG A 76 18.63 -11.98 -5.16
CA ARG A 76 19.92 -11.54 -4.62
C ARG A 76 20.70 -12.67 -3.97
N ALA A 77 19.99 -13.56 -3.26
CA ALA A 77 20.59 -14.70 -2.58
C ALA A 77 21.05 -15.79 -3.56
N GLU A 78 20.30 -15.99 -4.65
CA GLU A 78 20.63 -16.91 -5.74
C GLU A 78 21.64 -16.32 -6.76
N ASP A 79 22.19 -15.14 -6.47
CA ASP A 79 23.11 -14.38 -7.32
C ASP A 79 22.67 -14.27 -8.80
N ILE A 80 21.35 -14.15 -9.03
CA ILE A 80 20.80 -14.04 -10.38
C ILE A 80 21.26 -12.70 -10.95
N GLN A 81 22.14 -12.76 -11.94
CA GLN A 81 22.81 -11.61 -12.54
C GLN A 81 21.84 -10.78 -13.37
N TYR A 82 21.08 -9.90 -12.71
CA TYR A 82 20.38 -8.81 -13.39
C TYR A 82 21.35 -7.62 -13.50
N ILE A 83 21.45 -7.05 -14.71
CA ILE A 83 22.33 -5.94 -15.11
C ILE A 83 22.32 -4.72 -14.17
N ALA A 84 21.34 -4.60 -13.27
CA ALA A 84 21.29 -3.52 -12.29
C ALA A 84 20.55 -3.92 -10.99
N MET A 85 20.97 -4.99 -10.31
CA MET A 85 20.34 -5.46 -9.06
C MET A 85 20.18 -4.34 -8.01
N ARG A 86 21.20 -3.47 -7.88
CA ARG A 86 21.18 -2.31 -6.99
C ARG A 86 20.16 -1.24 -7.41
N PHE A 87 20.03 -1.00 -8.70
CA PHE A 87 19.05 -0.05 -9.23
C PHE A 87 17.63 -0.52 -8.93
N TRP A 88 17.35 -1.82 -9.03
CA TRP A 88 16.05 -2.37 -8.67
C TRP A 88 15.66 -2.10 -7.22
N TRP A 89 16.61 -2.16 -6.28
CA TRP A 89 16.37 -1.79 -4.88
C TRP A 89 16.06 -0.29 -4.71
N ILE A 90 16.73 0.57 -5.47
CA ILE A 90 16.47 2.02 -5.46
C ILE A 90 15.08 2.32 -6.05
N VAL A 91 14.74 1.72 -7.19
CA VAL A 91 13.42 1.86 -7.82
C VAL A 91 12.32 1.31 -6.91
N PHE A 92 12.56 0.16 -6.28
CA PHE A 92 11.65 -0.43 -5.32
C PHE A 92 11.45 0.48 -4.10
N GLY A 93 12.53 0.94 -3.47
CA GLY A 93 12.47 1.85 -2.33
C GLY A 93 11.80 3.18 -2.68
N GLY A 94 12.13 3.77 -3.83
CA GLY A 94 11.55 5.02 -4.32
C GLY A 94 10.07 4.90 -4.64
N SER A 95 9.65 3.82 -5.31
CA SER A 95 8.24 3.55 -5.59
C SER A 95 7.44 3.28 -4.31
N PHE A 96 8.01 2.57 -3.34
CA PHE A 96 7.39 2.37 -2.03
C PHE A 96 7.21 3.69 -1.28
N ALA A 97 8.25 4.53 -1.23
CA ALA A 97 8.18 5.84 -0.58
C ALA A 97 7.14 6.76 -1.24
N LEU A 98 7.11 6.81 -2.58
CA LEU A 98 6.12 7.57 -3.33
C LEU A 98 4.71 7.06 -3.05
N TYR A 99 4.51 5.74 -3.00
CA TYR A 99 3.22 5.13 -2.69
C TYR A 99 2.75 5.53 -1.29
N VAL A 100 3.61 5.42 -0.27
CA VAL A 100 3.29 5.83 1.10
C VAL A 100 2.94 7.31 1.16
N PHE A 101 3.70 8.17 0.47
CA PHE A 101 3.44 9.61 0.41
C PHE A 101 2.06 9.92 -0.19
N VAL A 102 1.73 9.33 -1.34
CA VAL A 102 0.42 9.51 -2.00
C VAL A 102 -0.71 8.98 -1.11
N GLN A 103 -0.53 7.81 -0.50
CA GLN A 103 -1.54 7.26 0.42
C GLN A 103 -1.76 8.11 1.65
N CYS A 104 -0.71 8.68 2.25
CA CYS A 104 -0.82 9.63 3.36
C CYS A 104 -1.60 10.88 2.95
N ARG A 105 -1.40 11.40 1.72
CA ARG A 105 -2.20 12.54 1.23
C ARG A 105 -3.66 12.16 1.02
N CYS A 106 -3.94 11.00 0.41
CA CYS A 106 -5.30 10.50 0.23
C CYS A 106 -6.03 10.25 1.57
N ALA A 107 -5.33 9.69 2.56
CA ALA A 107 -5.87 9.46 3.90
C ALA A 107 -6.28 10.78 4.57
N ARG A 108 -5.44 11.82 4.46
CA ARG A 108 -5.77 13.16 4.97
C ARG A 108 -7.03 13.71 4.29
N LEU A 109 -7.13 13.63 2.96
CA LEU A 109 -8.29 14.14 2.23
C LEU A 109 -9.59 13.41 2.61
N LEU A 110 -9.56 12.08 2.71
CA LEU A 110 -10.72 11.26 3.06
C LEU A 110 -11.20 11.45 4.50
N TRP A 111 -10.31 11.82 5.42
CA TRP A 111 -10.70 12.14 6.81
C TRP A 111 -11.41 13.49 6.94
N TYR A 112 -11.17 14.46 6.06
CA TYR A 112 -11.86 15.75 6.09
C TYR A 112 -13.26 15.74 5.45
N GLU A 113 -13.59 14.70 4.67
CA GLU A 113 -14.84 14.64 3.90
C GLU A 113 -16.06 14.13 4.71
N VAL A 114 -15.91 13.88 6.01
CA VAL A 114 -17.02 13.46 6.88
C VAL A 114 -17.79 14.68 7.39
N ILE A 115 -18.48 15.39 6.50
CA ILE A 115 -19.57 16.28 6.90
C ILE A 115 -20.83 15.40 6.87
N PRO A 116 -21.45 15.11 8.03
CA PRO A 116 -22.69 14.34 8.03
C PRO A 116 -23.73 15.11 7.22
N PHE A 117 -24.21 14.49 6.15
CA PHE A 117 -25.36 14.99 5.41
C PHE A 117 -26.57 14.83 6.34
N VAL A 118 -26.82 15.84 7.17
CA VAL A 118 -28.06 15.94 7.93
C VAL A 118 -29.13 16.25 6.89
N PRO A 119 -30.07 15.34 6.59
CA PRO A 119 -31.21 15.72 5.78
C PRO A 119 -31.87 16.88 6.52
N SER A 120 -31.91 18.06 5.89
CA SER A 120 -32.71 19.17 6.39
C SER A 120 -34.15 18.68 6.41
N GLN A 121 -34.58 18.19 7.58
CA GLN A 121 -35.94 17.73 7.78
C GLN A 121 -36.77 19.01 7.80
N ASP A 122 -37.22 19.43 6.63
CA ASP A 122 -38.06 20.60 6.47
C ASP A 122 -39.30 20.34 7.32
N LEU A 123 -39.43 21.06 8.45
CA LEU A 123 -40.56 20.91 9.38
C LEU A 123 -41.90 21.05 8.66
N ARG A 124 -41.91 21.73 7.50
CA ARG A 124 -43.04 21.93 6.61
C ARG A 124 -43.61 20.62 6.03
N GLU A 125 -42.78 19.61 5.76
CA GLU A 125 -43.25 18.31 5.23
C GLU A 125 -43.99 17.47 6.28
N LYS A 126 -43.78 17.73 7.57
CA LYS A 126 -44.49 17.04 8.67
C LYS A 126 -45.96 17.46 8.76
N TYR A 127 -46.29 18.69 8.33
CA TYR A 127 -47.63 19.27 8.47
C TYR A 127 -48.40 19.40 7.16
N LEU A 128 -47.78 19.13 6.02
CA LEU A 128 -48.47 19.15 4.72
C LEU A 128 -49.13 17.79 4.45
N PRO A 129 -50.47 17.75 4.22
CA PRO A 129 -51.15 16.51 3.89
C PRO A 129 -50.59 15.94 2.59
N ARG A 130 -50.06 14.72 2.64
CA ARG A 130 -49.55 14.01 1.47
C ARG A 130 -50.70 13.78 0.48
N ARG A 131 -50.62 14.42 -0.68
CA ARG A 131 -51.58 14.28 -1.77
C ARG A 131 -51.57 12.82 -2.24
N LYS A 132 -52.67 12.09 -2.06
CA LYS A 132 -52.84 10.73 -2.63
C LYS A 132 -52.69 10.83 -4.15
N ARG A 133 -51.69 10.12 -4.72
CA ARG A 133 -51.66 9.86 -6.16
C ARG A 133 -52.77 8.85 -6.47
N SER A 134 -53.79 9.31 -7.18
CA SER A 134 -54.72 8.45 -7.91
C SER A 134 -54.14 8.24 -9.31
N HIS A 135 -53.67 7.04 -9.61
CA HIS A 135 -53.55 6.54 -10.98
C HIS A 135 -53.62 5.03 -10.99
#